data_AF-A0A935AK44-F1
#
_entry.id   AF-A0A935AK44-F1
#
_cell.length_a   1.000
_cell.length_b   1.000
_cell.length_c   1.000
_cell.angle_alpha   90.00
_cell.angle_beta   90.00
_cell.angle_gamma   90.00
#
_symmetry.space_group_name_H-M   'P 1'
#
loop_
_entity.id
_entity.type
_entity.pdbx_description
1 polymer ?
#
loop_
_entity_poly.entity_id
_entity_poly.type
_entity_poly.pdbx_seq_one_letter_code
_entity_poly.pdbx_strand_id
1 'polypeptide(L)' 'MATHLVVRNIEPSVAQALKEAAARHGRSAEAEHREILRAALTRPARRSFKDVLAAMPDVGTDEDFDFRPP' A
#
# COMPACT_ATOMS: atom_id res chain seq x y z
N MET A 1 4.45 -9.22 -22.99
CA MET A 1 5.83 -8.69 -23.12
C MET A 1 6.44 -8.68 -21.73
N ALA A 2 7.47 -9.47 -21.46
CA ALA A 2 8.13 -9.45 -20.15
C ALA A 2 9.05 -8.21 -20.07
N THR A 3 8.85 -7.36 -19.08
CA THR A 3 9.68 -6.18 -18.81
C THR A 3 10.68 -6.51 -17.71
N HIS A 4 11.98 -6.43 -18.02
CA HIS A 4 13.06 -6.61 -17.04
C HIS A 4 13.47 -5.25 -16.46
N LEU A 5 13.53 -5.16 -15.12
CA LEU A 5 14.00 -3.98 -14.40
C LEU A 5 15.28 -4.34 -13.66
N VAL A 6 16.35 -3.57 -13.89
CA VAL A 6 17.63 -3.73 -13.20
C VAL A 6 17.93 -2.44 -12.44
N VAL A 7 18.02 -2.53 -11.13
CA VAL A 7 18.41 -1.41 -10.27
C VAL A 7 19.91 -1.51 -9.99
N ARG A 8 20.66 -0.46 -10.34
CA ARG A 8 22.12 -0.38 -10.13
C ARG A 8 22.43 0.65 -9.06
N ASN A 9 23.63 0.56 -8.47
CA ASN A 9 24.13 1.49 -7.45
C ASN A 9 23.22 1.63 -6.23
N ILE A 10 22.73 0.51 -5.70
CA ILE A 10 22.01 0.50 -4.43
C ILE A 10 22.98 0.49 -3.25
N GLU A 11 22.59 1.13 -2.16
CA GLU A 11 23.37 1.10 -0.94
C GLU A 11 23.46 -0.34 -0.40
N PRO A 12 24.64 -0.76 0.11
CA PRO A 12 24.83 -2.12 0.62
C PRO A 12 23.84 -2.49 1.72
N SER A 13 23.49 -1.53 2.57
CA SER A 13 22.49 -1.68 3.64
C SER A 13 21.10 -2.04 3.09
N VAL A 14 20.69 -1.43 1.98
CA VAL A 14 19.40 -1.70 1.33
C VAL A 14 19.41 -3.08 0.68
N ALA A 15 20.51 -3.45 0.02
CA ALA A 15 20.67 -4.78 -0.57
C ALA A 15 20.60 -5.89 0.51
N GLN A 16 21.22 -5.63 1.66
CA GLN A 16 21.21 -6.54 2.79
C GLN A 16 19.83 -6.68 3.42
N ALA A 17 19.14 -5.55 3.67
CA ALA A 17 17.77 -5.55 4.19
C ALA A 17 16.80 -6.29 3.25
N LEU A 18 16.97 -6.15 1.93
CA LEU A 18 16.18 -6.87 0.94
C LEU A 18 16.41 -8.38 1.01
N LYS A 19 17.67 -8.82 1.17
CA LYS A 19 18.00 -10.25 1.35
C LYS A 19 17.38 -10.82 2.62
N GLU A 20 17.44 -10.09 3.73
CA GLU A 20 16.85 -10.50 5.00
C GLU A 20 15.33 -10.59 4.91
N ALA A 21 14.68 -9.62 4.28
CA ALA A 21 13.24 -9.64 4.01
C ALA A 21 12.86 -10.84 3.14
N ALA A 22 13.62 -11.13 2.08
CA ALA A 22 13.41 -12.27 1.20
C ALA A 22 13.54 -13.60 1.95
N ALA A 23 14.58 -13.74 2.80
CA ALA A 23 14.78 -14.92 3.63
C ALA A 23 13.62 -15.13 4.62
N ARG A 24 13.14 -14.05 5.26
CA ARG A 24 12.00 -14.10 6.18
C ARG A 24 10.70 -14.52 5.49
N HIS A 25 10.50 -14.11 4.24
CA HIS A 25 9.31 -14.46 3.47
C HIS A 25 9.45 -15.79 2.69
N GLY A 26 10.61 -16.47 2.78
CA GLY A 26 10.88 -17.72 2.06
C GLY A 26 10.95 -17.55 0.53
N ARG A 27 11.38 -16.38 0.06
CA ARG A 27 11.41 -16.01 -1.37
C ARG A 27 12.83 -15.68 -1.82
N SER A 28 13.06 -15.73 -3.13
CA SER A 28 14.29 -15.17 -3.71
C SER A 28 14.30 -13.64 -3.58
N ALA A 29 15.49 -13.04 -3.55
CA ALA A 29 15.63 -11.57 -3.49
C ALA A 29 14.89 -10.87 -4.65
N GLU A 30 14.87 -11.49 -5.85
CA GLU A 30 14.13 -10.97 -6.99
C GLU A 30 12.61 -11.03 -6.79
N ALA A 31 12.10 -12.14 -6.24
CA ALA A 31 10.68 -12.29 -5.95
C ALA A 31 10.21 -11.30 -4.87
N GLU A 32 11.01 -11.11 -3.82
CA GLU A 32 10.75 -10.09 -2.79
C GLU A 32 10.78 -8.68 -3.37
N HIS A 33 11.76 -8.38 -4.22
CA HIS A 33 11.86 -7.09 -4.91
C HIS A 33 10.61 -6.81 -5.76
N ARG A 34 10.12 -7.79 -6.52
CA ARG A 34 8.88 -7.65 -7.30
C ARG A 34 7.67 -7.42 -6.41
N GLU A 35 7.60 -8.08 -5.27
CA GLU A 35 6.47 -7.91 -4.35
C GLU A 35 6.48 -6.53 -3.69
N ILE A 36 7.66 -6.02 -3.30
CA ILE A 36 7.80 -4.66 -2.77
C ILE A 36 7.39 -3.63 -3.82
N LEU A 37 7.86 -3.77 -5.07
CA LEU A 37 7.46 -2.89 -6.16
C LEU A 37 5.95 -2.95 -6.42
N ARG A 38 5.37 -4.15 -6.44
CA ARG A 38 3.92 -4.33 -6.57
C ARG A 38 3.21 -3.62 -5.42
N ALA A 39 3.58 -3.88 -4.17
CA ALA A 39 2.95 -3.28 -3.01
C ALA A 39 3.09 -1.74 -2.98
N ALA A 40 4.21 -1.20 -3.44
CA ALA A 40 4.44 0.23 -3.50
C ALA A 40 3.65 0.91 -4.63
N LEU A 41 3.57 0.28 -5.81
CA LEU A 41 3.04 0.90 -7.04
C LEU A 41 1.58 0.54 -7.34
N THR A 42 1.07 -0.58 -6.85
CA THR A 42 -0.32 -1.03 -7.10
C THR A 42 -1.27 -0.70 -5.95
N ARG A 43 -0.77 -0.17 -4.84
CA ARG A 43 -1.67 0.37 -3.82
C ARG A 43 -2.36 1.60 -4.42
N PRO A 44 -3.72 1.61 -4.50
CA PRO A 44 -4.41 2.83 -4.84
C PRO A 44 -3.97 3.90 -3.85
N ALA A 45 -3.78 5.13 -4.33
CA ALA A 45 -3.43 6.25 -3.47
C ALA A 45 -4.33 6.19 -2.23
N ARG A 46 -3.71 6.07 -1.04
CA ARG A 46 -4.48 5.99 0.20
C ARG A 46 -5.26 7.30 0.28
N ARG A 47 -6.55 7.26 -0.05
CA ARG A 47 -7.45 8.37 0.21
C ARG A 47 -7.39 8.59 1.71
N SER A 48 -7.10 9.82 2.12
CA SER A 48 -7.16 10.11 3.55
C SER A 48 -8.59 9.85 4.04
N PHE A 49 -8.75 9.55 5.33
CA PHE A 49 -10.08 9.39 5.91
C PHE A 49 -10.98 10.60 5.58
N LYS A 50 -10.38 11.81 5.57
CA LYS A 50 -11.02 13.05 5.13
C LYS A 50 -11.47 13.02 3.66
N ASP A 51 -10.64 12.53 2.74
CA ASP A 51 -10.99 12.44 1.30
C ASP A 51 -12.11 11.43 1.03
N VAL A 52 -12.23 10.41 1.89
CA VAL A 52 -13.33 9.45 1.83
C VAL A 52 -14.62 10.12 2.32
N LEU A 53 -14.60 10.79 3.47
CA LEU A 53 -15.75 11.52 4.01
C LEU A 53 -16.24 12.62 3.05
N ALA A 54 -15.33 13.40 2.47
CA ALA A 54 -15.67 14.50 1.57
C ALA A 54 -16.30 14.05 0.24
N ALA A 55 -16.16 12.76 -0.12
CA ALA A 55 -16.76 12.20 -1.33
C ALA A 55 -18.00 11.36 -1.03
N MET A 56 -18.42 11.26 0.23
CA MET A 56 -19.70 10.64 0.54
C MET A 56 -20.79 11.52 -0.07
N PRO A 57 -21.72 10.95 -0.87
CA PRO A 57 -22.86 11.70 -1.37
C PRO A 57 -23.70 12.18 -0.18
N ASP A 58 -24.30 13.36 -0.32
CA ASP A 58 -25.24 13.89 0.66
C ASP A 58 -26.51 13.02 0.63
N VAL A 59 -26.61 12.08 1.56
CA VAL A 59 -27.64 11.04 1.61
C VAL A 59 -28.64 11.31 2.72
N GLY A 60 -29.52 12.28 2.47
CA GLY A 60 -30.74 12.48 3.23
C GLY A 60 -30.59 13.35 4.48
N THR A 61 -31.65 13.40 5.27
CA THR A 61 -31.68 14.04 6.59
C THR A 61 -31.06 13.07 7.59
N ASP A 62 -30.05 13.52 8.34
CA ASP A 62 -29.29 12.77 9.37
C ASP A 62 -30.14 12.26 10.56
N GLU A 63 -31.41 11.89 10.33
CA GLU A 63 -32.39 11.41 11.31
C GLU A 63 -31.92 10.12 12.01
N ASP A 64 -31.12 9.31 11.33
CA ASP A 64 -30.48 8.11 11.90
C ASP A 64 -29.45 8.44 13.00
N PHE A 65 -28.96 9.69 13.04
CA PHE A 65 -28.04 10.19 14.06
C PHE A 65 -28.75 10.95 15.19
N ASP A 66 -30.05 11.22 15.06
CA ASP A 66 -30.87 11.87 16.08
C ASP A 66 -31.27 10.86 17.17
N PHE A 67 -30.26 10.38 17.90
CA PHE A 67 -30.50 9.65 19.13
C PHE A 67 -30.98 10.62 20.22
N ARG A 68 -32.29 10.65 20.45
CA ARG A 68 -32.86 11.25 21.67
C ARG A 68 -33.03 10.17 22.74
N PRO A 69 -32.21 10.17 23.80
CA PRO A 69 -32.52 9.37 24.98
C PRO A 69 -33.80 9.89 25.66
N PRO A 70 -34.52 9.01 26.38
CA PRO A 70 -35.76 9.36 27.10
C PRO A 70 -35.53 10.31 28.28
#